data_AF-A0AAJ8K5M2-F1
#
_entry.id   AF-A0AAJ8K5M2-F1
#
_cell.length_a   1.000
_cell.length_b   1.000
_cell.length_c   1.000
_cell.angle_alpha   90.00
_cell.angle_beta   90.00
_cell.angle_gamma   90.00
#
_symmetry.space_group_name_H-M   'P 1'
#
loop_
_entity.id
_entity.type
_entity.pdbx_description
1 polymer ?
#
loop_
_entity_poly.entity_id
_entity_poly.type
_entity_poly.pdbx_seq_one_letter_code
_entity_poly.pdbx_strand_id
1 'polypeptide(L)'
;MKAARFKHRWIAMFRSIVCQLVAETGEWGGEPEIQALSRHFNTPIHVFQRGPPTVVSHGGSADAFGGAMSPEQSMAAGDKVVRISYHKRMYGLGEHYNSLRKA
;
A
#
# COMPACT_ATOMS: atom_id res chain seq x y z
N MET A 1 29.27 14.13 -12.28
CA MET A 1 28.21 14.46 -11.29
C MET A 1 26.92 15.03 -11.93
N LYS A 2 26.37 14.44 -13.02
CA LYS A 2 25.09 14.88 -13.64
C LYS A 2 23.91 13.91 -13.40
N ALA A 3 24.18 12.65 -13.03
CA ALA A 3 23.16 11.61 -12.87
C ALA A 3 22.18 11.85 -11.70
N ALA A 4 22.63 12.50 -10.62
CA ALA A 4 21.80 12.71 -9.42
C ALA A 4 20.64 13.70 -9.66
N ARG A 5 20.88 14.80 -10.40
CA ARG A 5 19.85 15.82 -10.66
C ARG A 5 18.76 15.35 -11.64
N PHE A 6 19.07 14.43 -12.54
CA PHE A 6 18.10 13.88 -13.49
C PHE A 6 17.09 12.96 -12.76
N LYS A 7 17.55 12.09 -11.86
CA LYS A 7 16.65 11.25 -11.03
C LYS A 7 15.67 12.08 -10.19
N HIS A 8 16.12 13.16 -9.57
CA HIS A 8 15.27 13.98 -8.68
C HIS A 8 14.14 14.69 -9.42
N ARG A 9 14.39 15.24 -10.62
CA ARG A 9 13.35 15.89 -11.43
C ARG A 9 12.31 14.91 -11.97
N TRP A 10 12.75 13.73 -12.40
CA TRP A 10 11.85 12.70 -12.91
C TRP A 10 10.94 12.10 -11.82
N ILE A 11 11.49 11.83 -10.64
CA ILE A 11 10.71 11.33 -9.50
C ILE A 11 9.66 12.36 -9.08
N ALA A 12 10.02 13.65 -8.98
CA ALA A 12 9.07 14.70 -8.63
C ALA A 12 7.96 14.86 -9.68
N MET A 13 8.30 14.79 -10.97
CA MET A 13 7.33 14.88 -12.07
C MET A 13 6.36 13.69 -12.07
N PHE A 14 6.86 12.47 -11.89
CA PHE A 14 6.02 11.27 -11.80
C PHE A 14 5.09 11.31 -10.58
N ARG A 15 5.58 11.81 -9.44
CA ARG A 15 4.81 11.97 -8.21
C ARG A 15 3.65 12.96 -8.37
N SER A 16 3.86 14.05 -9.12
CA SER A 16 2.79 15.02 -9.43
C SER A 16 1.69 14.41 -10.29
N ILE A 17 2.08 13.65 -11.32
CA ILE A 17 1.13 13.08 -12.30
C ILE A 17 0.27 11.99 -11.66
N VAL A 18 0.86 11.07 -10.90
CA VAL A 18 0.09 9.98 -10.23
C VAL A 18 -0.91 10.55 -9.23
N CYS A 19 -0.51 11.54 -8.43
CA CYS A 19 -1.43 12.19 -7.50
C CYS A 19 -2.58 12.92 -8.21
N GLN A 20 -2.31 13.59 -9.33
CA GLN A 20 -3.35 14.24 -10.12
C GLN A 20 -4.30 13.23 -10.76
N LEU A 21 -3.79 12.14 -11.33
CA LEU A 21 -4.62 11.08 -11.89
C LEU A 21 -5.55 10.48 -10.83
N VAL A 22 -5.02 10.06 -9.67
CA VAL A 22 -5.84 9.50 -8.59
C VAL A 22 -6.87 10.51 -8.05
N ALA A 23 -6.54 11.81 -8.06
CA ALA A 23 -7.45 12.85 -7.56
C ALA A 23 -8.54 13.24 -8.57
N GLU A 24 -8.21 13.24 -9.87
CA GLU A 24 -9.05 13.80 -10.94
C GLU A 24 -9.76 12.72 -11.76
N THR A 25 -9.36 11.44 -11.65
CA THR A 25 -9.92 10.32 -12.43
C THR A 25 -10.35 9.15 -11.53
N GLY A 26 -11.01 8.16 -12.13
CA GLY A 26 -11.34 6.89 -11.48
C GLY A 26 -10.25 5.82 -11.62
N GLU A 27 -8.98 6.24 -11.80
CA GLU A 27 -7.84 5.31 -11.84
C GLU A 27 -7.72 4.54 -10.53
N TRP A 28 -7.41 3.25 -10.64
CA TRP A 28 -7.33 2.37 -9.49
C TRP A 28 -5.99 2.56 -8.78
N GLY A 29 -6.03 2.83 -7.47
CA GLY A 29 -4.83 2.88 -6.64
C GLY A 29 -4.20 1.49 -6.42
N GLY A 30 -2.95 1.48 -5.95
CA GLY A 30 -2.23 0.25 -5.66
C GLY A 30 -1.22 0.39 -4.52
N GLU A 31 -0.10 -0.33 -4.65
CA GLU A 31 0.97 -0.37 -3.65
C GLU A 31 1.50 1.02 -3.22
N PRO A 32 1.75 1.99 -4.14
CA PRO A 32 2.23 3.32 -3.76
C PRO A 32 1.23 4.07 -2.86
N GLU A 33 -0.06 3.99 -3.18
CA GLU A 33 -1.13 4.64 -2.43
C GLU A 33 -1.32 3.96 -1.06
N ILE A 34 -1.26 2.62 -0.98
CA ILE A 34 -1.32 1.88 0.29
C ILE A 34 -0.16 2.30 1.21
N GLN A 35 1.06 2.35 0.68
CA GLN A 35 2.25 2.77 1.44
C GLN A 35 2.14 4.25 1.87
N ALA A 36 1.61 5.13 1.01
CA ALA A 36 1.40 6.54 1.32
C ALA A 36 0.36 6.73 2.43
N LEU A 37 -0.77 6.02 2.36
CA LEU A 37 -1.83 6.06 3.36
C LEU A 37 -1.34 5.52 4.71
N SER A 38 -0.63 4.39 4.70
CA SER A 38 -0.08 3.81 5.93
C SER A 38 0.85 4.78 6.65
N ARG A 39 1.73 5.48 5.90
CA ARG A 39 2.64 6.51 6.45
C ARG A 39 1.91 7.76 6.90
N HIS A 40 0.96 8.27 6.11
CA HIS A 40 0.25 9.51 6.42
C HIS A 40 -0.59 9.38 7.71
N PHE A 41 -1.29 8.26 7.86
CA PHE A 41 -2.12 7.98 9.02
C PHE A 41 -1.37 7.26 10.15
N ASN A 42 -0.08 6.96 9.97
CA ASN A 42 0.73 6.15 10.89
C ASN A 42 -0.03 4.88 11.34
N THR A 43 -0.73 4.26 10.39
CA THR A 43 -1.66 3.15 10.65
C THR A 43 -1.21 1.97 9.80
N PRO A 44 -0.91 0.81 10.38
CA PRO A 44 -0.53 -0.35 9.62
C PRO A 44 -1.66 -0.86 8.72
N ILE A 45 -1.31 -1.32 7.53
CA ILE A 45 -2.24 -1.91 6.57
C ILE A 45 -1.77 -3.32 6.24
N HIS A 46 -2.67 -4.31 6.36
CA HIS A 46 -2.43 -5.68 5.91
C HIS A 46 -3.23 -5.96 4.64
N VAL A 47 -2.53 -6.39 3.60
CA VAL A 47 -3.10 -6.84 2.34
C VAL A 47 -3.10 -8.35 2.30
N PHE A 48 -4.28 -8.95 2.34
CA PHE A 48 -4.49 -10.39 2.21
C PHE A 48 -4.66 -10.72 0.73
N GLN A 49 -3.82 -11.60 0.20
CA GLN A 49 -3.83 -11.94 -1.22
C GLN A 49 -3.69 -13.43 -1.46
N ARG A 50 -4.05 -13.86 -2.66
CA ARG A 50 -3.85 -15.25 -3.09
C ARG A 50 -2.40 -15.48 -3.49
N GLY A 51 -1.73 -16.38 -2.77
CA GLY A 51 -0.34 -16.81 -3.03
C GLY A 51 0.64 -16.25 -2.00
N PRO A 52 1.86 -16.82 -1.92
CA PRO A 52 2.87 -16.35 -0.98
C PRO A 52 3.49 -15.01 -1.43
N PRO A 53 3.74 -14.06 -0.50
CA PRO A 53 3.23 -14.05 0.87
C PRO A 53 1.72 -13.77 0.89
N THR A 54 0.99 -14.57 1.68
CA THR A 54 -0.48 -14.44 1.81
C THR A 54 -0.87 -13.11 2.44
N VAL A 55 -0.01 -12.56 3.30
CA VAL A 55 -0.19 -11.25 3.94
C VAL A 55 1.02 -10.39 3.61
N VAL A 56 0.76 -9.22 3.04
CA VAL A 56 1.74 -8.15 2.88
C VAL A 56 1.41 -7.07 3.90
N SER A 57 2.42 -6.66 4.67
CA SER A 57 2.26 -5.66 5.73
C SER A 57 2.93 -4.35 5.33
N HIS A 58 2.21 -3.25 5.55
CA HIS A 58 2.66 -1.89 5.32
C HIS A 58 2.62 -1.12 6.64
N GLY A 59 3.69 -0.40 6.95
CA GLY A 59 3.84 0.39 8.18
C GLY A 59 4.88 -0.19 9.16
N GLY A 60 4.98 0.41 10.35
CA GLY A 60 5.99 0.07 11.37
C GLY A 60 7.23 0.97 11.32
N SER A 61 8.03 0.98 12.39
CA SER A 61 9.17 1.91 12.57
C SER A 61 10.41 1.64 11.71
N ALA A 62 10.37 0.65 10.83
CA ALA A 62 11.48 0.18 9.98
C ALA A 62 11.07 0.18 8.49
N ASP A 63 10.27 1.16 8.10
CA ASP A 63 9.51 1.25 6.86
C ASP A 63 10.32 1.76 5.67
N ALA A 64 11.33 1.00 5.25
CA ALA A 64 12.02 1.23 3.98
C ALA A 64 11.18 0.77 2.77
N PHE A 65 10.49 -0.37 2.84
CA PHE A 65 9.61 -0.90 1.79
C PHE A 65 8.87 -2.11 2.41
N GLY A 66 7.58 -1.98 2.77
CA GLY A 66 6.85 -3.09 3.41
C GLY A 66 7.47 -3.58 4.72
N GLY A 67 7.53 -2.71 5.73
CA GLY A 67 7.94 -3.10 7.08
C GLY A 67 7.07 -4.26 7.58
N ALA A 68 7.65 -5.45 7.62
CA ALA A 68 6.95 -6.63 8.11
C ALA A 68 6.73 -6.47 9.62
N MET A 69 5.53 -6.06 10.02
CA MET A 69 5.09 -6.24 11.40
C MET A 69 5.16 -7.73 11.72
N SER A 70 5.78 -8.07 12.87
CA SER A 70 5.72 -9.44 13.36
C SER A 70 4.28 -9.81 13.72
N PRO A 71 3.93 -11.11 13.73
CA PRO A 71 2.62 -11.56 14.19
C PRO A 71 2.25 -11.00 15.56
N GLU A 72 3.21 -10.93 16.48
CA GLU A 72 3.04 -10.39 17.84
C GLU A 72 2.70 -8.90 17.81
N GLN A 73 3.41 -8.12 16.96
CA GLN A 73 3.13 -6.69 16.78
C GLN A 73 1.74 -6.47 16.17
N SER A 74 1.35 -7.30 15.19
CA SER A 74 0.03 -7.22 14.55
C SER A 74 -1.09 -7.55 15.55
N MET A 75 -0.90 -8.58 16.37
CA MET A 75 -1.82 -8.93 17.46
C MET A 75 -1.95 -7.82 18.49
N ALA A 76 -0.82 -7.22 18.91
CA ALA A 76 -0.81 -6.12 19.88
C ALA A 76 -1.49 -4.86 19.34
N ALA A 77 -1.33 -4.56 18.04
CA ALA A 77 -1.98 -3.42 17.40
C ALA A 77 -3.49 -3.62 17.23
N GLY A 78 -3.95 -4.86 17.12
CA GLY A 78 -5.37 -5.21 17.22
C GLY A 78 -6.23 -4.50 16.18
N ASP A 79 -7.14 -3.63 16.64
CA ASP A 79 -8.09 -2.86 15.81
C ASP A 79 -7.44 -1.66 15.11
N LYS A 80 -6.24 -1.28 15.53
CA LYS A 80 -5.47 -0.19 14.91
C LYS A 80 -4.78 -0.60 13.62
N VAL A 81 -5.14 -1.77 13.07
CA VAL A 81 -4.60 -2.30 11.83
C VAL A 81 -5.71 -2.39 10.80
N VAL A 82 -5.53 -1.69 9.69
CA VAL A 82 -6.44 -1.76 8.54
C VAL A 82 -6.18 -3.08 7.80
N ARG A 83 -7.25 -3.74 7.38
CA ARG A 83 -7.18 -5.03 6.69
C ARG A 83 -7.95 -4.93 5.38
N ILE A 84 -7.28 -5.24 4.28
CA ILE A 84 -7.88 -5.28 2.95
C ILE A 84 -7.53 -6.61 2.29
N SER A 85 -8.42 -7.13 1.46
CA SER A 85 -8.14 -8.28 0.60
C SER A 85 -7.91 -7.82 -0.82
N TYR A 86 -6.96 -8.43 -1.50
CA TYR A 86 -6.58 -8.17 -2.88
C TYR A 86 -6.85 -9.38 -3.75
N HIS A 87 -7.60 -9.15 -4.82
CA HIS A 87 -8.09 -10.19 -5.71
C HIS A 87 -7.67 -9.89 -7.14
N LYS A 88 -6.87 -10.79 -7.71
CA LYS A 88 -6.50 -10.75 -9.14
C LYS A 88 -7.47 -11.61 -9.92
N ARG A 89 -8.19 -11.01 -10.88
CA ARG A 89 -9.04 -11.69 -11.87
C ARG A 89 -10.22 -12.48 -11.27
N MET A 90 -10.60 -12.20 -10.03
CA MET A 90 -11.79 -12.83 -9.44
C MET A 90 -13.03 -12.26 -10.14
N TYR A 91 -13.93 -13.15 -10.57
CA TYR A 91 -15.16 -12.81 -11.30
C TYR A 91 -14.96 -12.10 -12.65
N GLY A 92 -13.77 -12.17 -13.25
CA GLY A 92 -13.48 -11.52 -14.54
C GLY A 92 -13.32 -9.99 -14.48
N LEU A 93 -13.35 -9.39 -13.29
CA LEU A 93 -13.38 -7.93 -13.07
C LEU A 93 -12.01 -7.29 -12.84
N GLY A 94 -10.93 -7.89 -13.35
CA GLY A 94 -9.58 -7.34 -13.17
C GLY A 94 -9.09 -7.41 -11.72
N GLU A 95 -8.35 -6.39 -11.29
CA GLU A 95 -7.74 -6.30 -9.95
C GLU A 95 -8.60 -5.43 -9.03
N HIS A 96 -8.89 -5.88 -7.81
CA HIS A 96 -9.69 -5.10 -6.87
C HIS A 96 -9.35 -5.37 -5.41
N TYR A 97 -9.70 -4.40 -4.55
CA TYR A 97 -9.53 -4.46 -3.11
C TYR A 97 -10.87 -4.44 -2.39
N ASN A 98 -11.02 -5.25 -1.34
CA ASN A 98 -12.19 -5.24 -0.45
C ASN A 98 -11.77 -5.02 1.00
N SER A 99 -12.56 -4.24 1.76
CA SER A 99 -12.36 -4.07 3.20
C SER A 99 -12.64 -5.36 3.96
N LEU A 100 -11.78 -5.71 4.91
CA LEU A 100 -12.01 -6.82 5.83
C LEU A 100 -12.36 -6.30 7.22
N ARG A 101 -13.32 -6.97 7.86
CA ARG A 101 -13.67 -6.75 9.26
C ARG A 101 -13.25 -7.96 10.08
N LYS A 102 -12.94 -7.75 11.35
CA LYS A 102 -12.79 -8.85 12.30
C LYS A 102 -14.15 -9.51 12.50
N ALA A 103 -14.14 -10.83 12.67
CA ALA A 103 -15.29 -11.61 13.08
C ALA A 103 -15.57 -11.42 14.57
#